data_AF-A0A832PCS1-F1
#
_entry.id   AF-A0A832PCS1-F1
#
_cell.length_a   1.000
_cell.length_b   1.000
_cell.length_c   1.000
_cell.angle_alpha   90.00
_cell.angle_beta   90.00
_cell.angle_gamma   90.00
#
_symmetry.space_group_name_H-M   'P 1'
#
loop_
_entity.id
_entity.type
_entity.pdbx_description
1 polymer ?
#
loop_
_entity_poly.entity_id
_entity_poly.type
_entity_poly.pdbx_seq_one_letter_code
_entity_poly.pdbx_strand_id
1 'polypeptide(L)'
;MRAILNTGRTIWQGQAIEAGKDLKLYVDAAAIVYMNPEMMRALGVREGDNVKVISEYGEIVVKVAETKEALPENMIFIPMGPWANSVVRPSTDSTATPSFKNIPVEVIPTDEKVLDMPTLMKKAYGKFGQI
;
A
#
# COMPACT_ATOMS: atom_id res chain seq x y z
N MET A 1 -5.92 8.72 -11.25
CA MET A 1 -5.48 10.00 -10.62
C MET A 1 -4.01 9.88 -10.25
N ARG A 2 -3.18 10.91 -10.49
CA ARG A 2 -1.76 10.87 -10.08
C ARG A 2 -1.58 11.34 -8.64
N ALA A 3 -0.74 10.65 -7.89
CA ALA A 3 -0.41 10.99 -6.51
C ALA A 3 1.07 10.69 -6.20
N ILE A 4 1.56 11.23 -5.09
CA ILE A 4 2.83 10.85 -4.49
C ILE A 4 2.56 9.87 -3.35
N LEU A 5 3.10 8.66 -3.46
CA LEU A 5 3.03 7.63 -2.43
C LEU A 5 4.15 7.83 -1.39
N ASN A 6 3.77 8.09 -0.15
CA ASN A 6 4.65 7.96 0.99
C ASN A 6 4.38 6.66 1.75
N THR A 7 5.38 6.12 2.45
CA THR A 7 5.26 4.90 3.25
C THR A 7 5.94 5.05 4.59
N GLY A 8 5.42 4.38 5.61
CA GLY A 8 5.95 4.52 6.97
C GLY A 8 5.28 3.61 7.98
N ARG A 9 5.43 3.95 9.26
CA ARG A 9 4.86 3.17 10.36
C ARG A 9 3.53 3.80 10.77
N THR A 10 2.65 2.97 11.30
CA THR A 10 1.52 3.40 12.11
C THR A 10 1.51 2.54 13.37
N ILE A 11 0.90 3.04 14.45
CA ILE A 11 0.78 2.26 15.70
C ILE A 11 0.04 0.94 15.45
N TRP A 12 -0.99 0.96 14.59
CA TRP A 12 -1.80 -0.20 14.23
C TRP A 12 -1.03 -1.24 13.42
N GLN A 13 -0.19 -0.77 12.48
CA GLN A 13 0.68 -1.64 11.71
C GLN A 13 1.74 -2.28 12.61
N GLY A 14 2.30 -1.54 13.57
CA GLY A 14 3.20 -2.08 14.59
C GLY A 14 2.53 -3.18 15.43
N GLN A 15 1.36 -2.88 16.00
CA GLN A 15 0.59 -3.87 16.77
C GLN A 15 0.27 -5.12 15.96
N ALA A 16 -0.14 -4.97 14.71
CA ALA A 16 -0.51 -6.10 13.87
C ALA A 16 0.69 -7.00 13.53
N ILE A 17 1.87 -6.41 13.35
CA ILE A 17 3.11 -7.17 13.12
C ILE A 17 3.46 -8.03 14.33
N GLU A 18 3.35 -7.48 15.54
CA GLU A 18 3.69 -8.17 16.77
C GLU A 18 2.62 -9.21 17.17
N ALA A 19 1.36 -8.96 16.82
CA ALA A 19 0.28 -9.93 17.03
C ALA A 19 0.37 -11.15 16.10
N GLY A 20 0.72 -10.94 14.83
CA GLY A 20 0.85 -12.01 13.85
C GLY A 20 0.58 -11.52 12.41
N LYS A 21 1.57 -11.67 11.52
CA LYS A 21 1.47 -11.24 10.12
C LYS A 21 0.59 -12.13 9.24
N ASP A 22 0.24 -13.31 9.76
CA ASP A 22 -0.71 -14.27 9.19
C ASP A 22 -2.16 -13.93 9.52
N LEU A 23 -2.40 -13.04 10.49
CA LEU A 23 -3.74 -12.64 10.91
C LEU A 23 -4.36 -11.61 9.96
N LYS A 24 -5.70 -11.63 9.87
CA LYS A 24 -6.49 -10.59 9.17
C LYS A 24 -6.15 -9.19 9.67
N LEU A 25 -5.79 -9.05 10.95
CA LEU A 25 -5.37 -7.79 11.55
C LEU A 25 -4.22 -7.11 10.77
N TYR A 26 -3.26 -7.88 10.24
CA TYR A 26 -2.17 -7.30 9.46
C TYR A 26 -2.61 -6.81 8.09
N VAL A 27 -3.53 -7.53 7.44
CA VAL A 27 -4.16 -7.06 6.19
C VAL A 27 -4.93 -5.75 6.46
N ASP A 28 -5.75 -5.72 7.51
CA ASP A 28 -6.54 -4.53 7.86
C ASP A 28 -5.68 -3.32 8.26
N ALA A 29 -4.47 -3.54 8.79
CA ALA A 29 -3.58 -2.47 9.24
C ALA A 29 -2.54 -2.02 8.19
N ALA A 30 -2.16 -2.89 7.24
CA ALA A 30 -1.07 -2.62 6.29
C ALA A 30 -1.48 -2.68 4.81
N ALA A 31 -2.61 -3.28 4.46
CA ALA A 31 -3.16 -3.30 3.11
C ALA A 31 -4.15 -2.14 2.86
N ILE A 32 -3.81 -0.97 3.39
CA ILE A 32 -4.65 0.24 3.39
C ILE A 32 -3.90 1.43 2.79
N VAL A 33 -4.65 2.34 2.19
CA VAL A 33 -4.15 3.62 1.70
C VAL A 33 -4.91 4.75 2.39
N TYR A 34 -4.17 5.57 3.12
CA TYR A 34 -4.68 6.78 3.74
C TYR A 34 -4.71 7.91 2.72
N MET A 35 -5.85 8.60 2.65
CA MET A 35 -6.10 9.71 1.75
C MET A 35 -6.76 10.87 2.49
N ASN A 36 -6.51 12.10 2.02
CA ASN A 36 -7.33 13.24 2.44
C ASN A 36 -8.76 13.11 1.90
N PRO A 37 -9.77 13.61 2.62
CA PRO A 37 -11.17 13.62 2.17
C PRO A 37 -11.38 14.26 0.80
N GLU A 38 -10.63 15.31 0.47
CA GLU A 38 -10.68 16.02 -0.81
C GLU A 38 -10.29 15.10 -1.97
N MET A 39 -9.23 14.31 -1.78
CA MET A 39 -8.77 13.35 -2.78
C MET A 39 -9.77 12.22 -2.95
N MET A 40 -10.34 11.72 -1.86
CA MET A 40 -11.39 10.68 -1.90
C MET A 40 -12.60 11.17 -2.70
N ARG A 41 -13.07 12.40 -2.44
CA ARG A 41 -14.17 13.02 -3.21
C ARG A 41 -13.82 13.19 -4.69
N ALA A 42 -12.61 13.66 -5.01
CA ALA A 42 -12.17 13.84 -6.39
C ALA A 42 -12.00 12.50 -7.15
N LEU A 43 -11.63 11.43 -6.45
CA LEU A 43 -11.51 10.08 -7.01
C LEU A 43 -12.86 9.34 -7.06
N GLY A 44 -13.87 9.82 -6.31
CA GLY A 44 -15.19 9.20 -6.23
C GLY A 44 -15.24 7.96 -5.34
N VAL A 45 -14.36 7.85 -4.35
CA VAL A 45 -14.26 6.71 -3.42
C VAL A 45 -14.63 7.11 -1.99
N ARG A 46 -15.00 6.13 -1.18
CA ARG A 46 -15.33 6.27 0.25
C ARG A 46 -14.43 5.38 1.09
N GLU A 47 -14.42 5.63 2.39
CA GLU A 47 -13.73 4.75 3.33
C GLU A 47 -14.29 3.32 3.22
N GLY A 48 -13.39 2.35 3.12
CA GLY A 48 -13.72 0.94 2.93
C GLY A 48 -13.75 0.47 1.47
N ASP A 49 -13.83 1.38 0.49
CA ASP A 49 -13.71 1.04 -0.93
C ASP A 49 -12.28 0.56 -1.24
N ASN A 50 -12.10 -0.12 -2.37
CA ASN A 50 -10.78 -0.54 -2.83
C ASN A 50 -10.29 0.36 -3.97
N VAL A 51 -8.98 0.58 -4.00
CA VAL A 51 -8.30 1.24 -5.11
C VAL A 51 -7.12 0.38 -5.57
N LYS A 52 -6.83 0.46 -6.86
CA LYS A 52 -5.58 -0.04 -7.42
C LYS A 52 -4.57 1.11 -7.45
N VAL A 53 -3.42 0.87 -6.86
CA VAL A 53 -2.25 1.76 -6.88
C VAL A 53 -1.23 1.16 -7.83
N ILE A 54 -0.79 1.94 -8.80
CA ILE A 54 0.08 1.52 -9.90
C ILE A 54 1.29 2.43 -9.92
N SER A 55 2.48 1.85 -10.01
CA SER A 55 3.72 2.58 -10.27
C SER A 55 4.45 1.97 -11.46
N GLU A 56 5.60 2.52 -11.82
CA GLU A 56 6.51 1.91 -12.80
C GLU A 56 6.97 0.49 -12.36
N TYR A 57 6.92 0.19 -11.07
CA TYR A 57 7.52 -1.01 -10.47
C TYR A 57 6.52 -2.13 -10.21
N GLY A 58 5.22 -1.84 -10.28
CA GLY A 58 4.17 -2.83 -10.06
C GLY A 58 2.81 -2.21 -9.77
N GLU A 59 1.87 -3.06 -9.37
CA GLU A 59 0.52 -2.65 -8.97
C GLU A 59 0.06 -3.41 -7.73
N ILE A 60 -0.80 -2.78 -6.93
CA ILE A 60 -1.39 -3.37 -5.74
C ILE A 60 -2.81 -2.86 -5.50
N VAL A 61 -3.67 -3.73 -5.00
CA VAL A 61 -5.01 -3.35 -4.53
C VAL A 61 -4.98 -3.20 -3.01
N VAL A 62 -5.43 -2.04 -2.54
CA VAL A 62 -5.47 -1.66 -1.13
C VAL A 62 -6.80 -0.98 -0.80
N LYS A 63 -7.17 -1.01 0.48
CA LYS A 63 -8.42 -0.43 0.96
C LYS A 63 -8.26 1.03 1.34
N VAL A 64 -9.20 1.87 0.96
CA VAL A 64 -9.22 3.30 1.27
C VAL A 64 -9.55 3.51 2.75
N ALA A 65 -8.74 4.33 3.41
CA ALA A 65 -9.00 4.86 4.74
C ALA A 65 -8.86 6.39 4.72
N GLU A 66 -9.76 7.09 5.42
CA GLU A 66 -9.59 8.52 5.63
C GLU A 66 -8.40 8.76 6.57
N THR A 67 -7.51 9.69 6.21
CA THR A 67 -6.36 10.00 7.07
C THR A 67 -6.79 10.79 8.31
N LYS A 68 -6.23 10.44 9.46
CA LYS A 68 -6.34 11.25 10.70
C LYS A 68 -5.28 12.35 10.77
N GLU A 69 -4.21 12.18 10.02
CA GLU A 69 -3.10 13.14 9.93
C GLU A 69 -3.15 13.78 8.54
N ALA A 70 -3.32 15.11 8.49
CA ALA A 70 -3.45 15.81 7.21
C ALA A 70 -2.22 15.55 6.33
N LEU A 71 -2.46 14.99 5.15
CA LEU A 71 -1.42 14.78 4.15
C LEU A 71 -1.26 16.04 3.30
N PRO A 72 -0.07 16.33 2.75
CA PRO A 72 0.06 17.30 1.68
C PRO A 72 -0.88 16.99 0.51
N GLU A 73 -1.23 18.03 -0.26
CA GLU A 73 -2.04 17.85 -1.46
C GLU A 73 -1.40 16.82 -2.41
N ASN A 74 -2.23 15.99 -3.04
CA ASN A 74 -1.80 14.93 -3.97
C ASN A 74 -0.89 13.86 -3.33
N MET A 75 -0.82 13.75 -2.00
CA MET A 75 -0.10 12.67 -1.31
C MET A 75 -1.06 11.61 -0.79
N ILE A 76 -0.63 10.34 -0.90
CA ILE A 76 -1.25 9.20 -0.24
C ILE A 76 -0.23 8.50 0.65
N PHE A 77 -0.71 7.74 1.64
CA PHE A 77 0.17 7.02 2.56
C PHE A 77 -0.24 5.56 2.70
N ILE A 78 0.68 4.63 2.44
CA ILE A 78 0.48 3.19 2.69
C ILE A 78 1.45 2.76 3.80
N PRO A 79 0.98 2.15 4.90
CA PRO A 79 1.85 1.61 5.93
C PRO A 79 2.82 0.57 5.36
N MET A 80 4.03 0.51 5.92
CA MET A 80 5.06 -0.39 5.44
C MET A 80 4.61 -1.86 5.55
N GLY A 81 4.84 -2.62 4.49
CA GLY A 81 4.41 -4.01 4.36
C GLY A 81 4.55 -4.51 2.92
N PRO A 82 4.21 -5.77 2.65
CA PRO A 82 4.34 -6.34 1.30
C PRO A 82 3.44 -5.65 0.27
N TRP A 83 2.28 -5.10 0.68
CA TRP A 83 1.42 -4.31 -0.20
C TRP A 83 2.12 -3.02 -0.68
N ALA A 84 2.66 -2.21 0.24
CA ALA A 84 3.46 -1.03 -0.13
C ALA A 84 4.67 -1.40 -1.00
N ASN A 85 5.41 -2.46 -0.64
CA ASN A 85 6.63 -2.86 -1.35
C ASN A 85 6.38 -3.32 -2.79
N SER A 86 5.14 -3.63 -3.17
CA SER A 86 4.76 -4.01 -4.52
C SER A 86 4.83 -2.84 -5.53
N VAL A 87 4.89 -1.60 -5.04
CA VAL A 87 4.81 -0.38 -5.88
C VAL A 87 5.92 0.65 -5.60
N VAL A 88 6.83 0.40 -4.65
CA VAL A 88 7.96 1.31 -4.37
C VAL A 88 9.15 1.04 -5.30
N ARG A 89 10.05 2.02 -5.43
CA ARG A 89 11.23 1.93 -6.30
C ARG A 89 12.29 1.01 -5.67
N PRO A 90 12.66 -0.12 -6.33
CA PRO A 90 13.62 -1.07 -5.77
C PRO A 90 15.07 -0.62 -5.92
N SER A 91 15.36 0.31 -6.85
CA SER A 91 16.71 0.83 -7.06
C SER A 91 17.23 1.54 -5.79
N THR A 92 18.52 1.33 -5.53
CA THR A 92 19.20 1.79 -4.31
C THR A 92 20.19 2.91 -4.56
N ASP A 93 20.37 3.32 -5.82
CA ASP A 93 21.36 4.33 -6.22
C ASP A 93 22.77 4.03 -5.66
N SER A 94 23.14 2.74 -5.64
CA SER A 94 24.41 2.23 -5.10
C SER A 94 24.64 2.46 -3.59
N THR A 95 23.56 2.69 -2.82
CA THR A 95 23.63 2.87 -1.36
C THR A 95 23.14 1.64 -0.56
N ALA A 96 22.77 0.57 -1.26
CA ALA A 96 22.10 -0.62 -0.73
C ALA A 96 20.69 -0.37 -0.12
N THR A 97 20.24 0.88 0.02
CA THR A 97 18.91 1.21 0.58
C THR A 97 17.93 1.59 -0.54
N PRO A 98 16.83 0.85 -0.74
CA PRO A 98 15.83 1.20 -1.74
C PRO A 98 15.11 2.52 -1.45
N SER A 99 14.53 3.10 -2.50
CA SER A 99 13.68 4.29 -2.41
C SER A 99 12.26 3.92 -1.99
N PHE A 100 12.00 3.88 -0.69
CA PHE A 100 10.69 3.48 -0.14
C PHE A 100 9.62 4.58 -0.08
N LYS A 101 9.99 5.85 -0.27
CA LYS A 101 9.12 7.01 0.00
C LYS A 101 9.07 7.96 -1.18
N ASN A 102 7.98 8.71 -1.25
CA ASN A 102 7.72 9.77 -2.23
C ASN A 102 7.79 9.27 -3.68
N ILE A 103 7.09 8.16 -3.95
CA ILE A 103 7.06 7.49 -5.25
C ILE A 103 5.87 8.00 -6.08
N PRO A 104 6.06 8.46 -7.32
CA PRO A 104 4.94 8.79 -8.20
C PRO A 104 4.11 7.54 -8.51
N VAL A 105 2.79 7.64 -8.33
CA VAL A 105 1.85 6.55 -8.59
C VAL A 105 0.59 7.06 -9.27
N GLU A 106 -0.11 6.14 -9.93
CA GLU A 106 -1.48 6.30 -10.36
C GLU A 106 -2.42 5.51 -9.45
N VAL A 107 -3.54 6.13 -9.07
CA VAL A 107 -4.57 5.54 -8.23
C VAL A 107 -5.89 5.54 -9.00
N ILE A 108 -6.56 4.39 -9.04
CA ILE A 108 -7.87 4.21 -9.69
C ILE A 108 -8.82 3.41 -8.77
N PRO A 109 -10.13 3.73 -8.74
CA PRO A 109 -11.13 2.87 -8.09
C PRO A 109 -11.13 1.47 -8.70
N THR A 110 -11.41 0.44 -7.88
CA THR A 110 -11.53 -0.93 -8.37
C THR A 110 -12.47 -1.78 -7.51
N ASP A 111 -13.12 -2.76 -8.15
CA ASP A 111 -13.90 -3.80 -7.47
C ASP A 111 -13.03 -5.04 -7.13
N GLU A 112 -11.76 -5.04 -7.53
CA GLU A 112 -10.82 -6.11 -7.17
C GLU A 112 -10.65 -6.22 -5.65
N LYS A 113 -10.44 -7.43 -5.16
CA LYS A 113 -10.25 -7.69 -3.73
C LYS A 113 -8.80 -7.43 -3.31
N VAL A 114 -8.63 -6.86 -2.12
CA VAL A 114 -7.35 -6.86 -1.41
C VAL A 114 -6.94 -8.31 -1.14
N LEU A 115 -5.72 -8.67 -1.53
CA LEU A 115 -5.15 -9.99 -1.29
C LEU A 115 -4.67 -10.10 0.16
N ASP A 116 -4.87 -11.27 0.77
CA ASP A 116 -4.23 -11.62 2.03
C ASP A 116 -2.72 -11.85 1.86
N MET A 117 -2.00 -12.00 2.99
CA MET A 117 -0.55 -12.12 2.97
C MET A 117 -0.06 -13.34 2.15
N PRO A 118 -0.55 -14.58 2.36
CA PRO A 118 -0.08 -15.74 1.58
C PRO A 118 -0.41 -15.63 0.08
N THR A 119 -1.60 -15.15 -0.27
CA THR A 119 -2.02 -15.00 -1.67
C THR A 119 -1.23 -13.93 -2.39
N LEU A 120 -0.94 -12.80 -1.71
CA LEU A 120 -0.05 -11.77 -2.23
C LEU A 120 1.34 -12.33 -2.53
N MET A 121 1.95 -13.04 -1.57
CA MET A 121 3.29 -13.61 -1.76
C MET A 121 3.33 -14.61 -2.92
N LYS A 122 2.30 -15.45 -3.07
CA LYS A 122 2.18 -16.39 -4.18
C LYS A 122 2.05 -15.67 -5.53
N LYS A 123 1.19 -14.65 -5.61
CA LYS A 123 0.98 -13.85 -6.83
C LYS A 123 2.23 -13.07 -7.23
N ALA A 124 2.90 -12.44 -6.26
CA ALA A 124 4.03 -11.56 -6.52
C ALA A 124 5.30 -12.32 -6.93
N TYR A 125 5.55 -13.50 -6.34
CA TYR A 125 6.87 -14.14 -6.47
C TYR A 125 6.84 -15.59 -6.98
N GLY A 126 5.69 -16.25 -7.03
CA GLY A 126 5.54 -17.58 -7.65
C GLY A 126 6.61 -18.59 -7.23
N LYS A 127 6.93 -18.66 -5.93
CA LYS A 127 8.09 -19.42 -5.43
C LYS A 127 8.07 -20.88 -5.90
N PHE A 128 9.11 -21.29 -6.62
CA PHE A 128 9.35 -22.68 -6.99
C PHE A 128 10.04 -23.43 -5.83
N GLY A 129 9.60 -24.66 -5.57
CA GLY A 129 10.28 -25.59 -4.65
C GLY A 129 11.71 -25.88 -5.14
N GLN A 130 12.65 -26.02 -4.20
CA GLN A 130 14.08 -26.23 -4.47
C GLN A 130 14.62 -27.47 -3.73
N ILE A 131 13.73 -28.33 -3.24
CA ILE A 131 14.03 -29.54 -2.48
C ILE A 131 13.50 -30.73 -3.27
#